data_AF-A0A2W2BDU6-F1
#
_entry.id   AF-A0A2W2BDU6-F1
#
_cell.length_a   1.000
_cell.length_b   1.000
_cell.length_c   1.000
_cell.angle_alpha   90.00
_cell.angle_beta   90.00
_cell.angle_gamma   90.00
#
_symmetry.space_group_name_H-M   'P 1'
#
loop_
_entity.id
_entity.type
_entity.pdbx_description
1 polymer ?
#
loop_
_entity_poly.entity_id
_entity_poly.type
_entity_poly.pdbx_seq_one_letter_code
_entity_poly.pdbx_strand_id
1 'polypeptide(L)'
;MRFYSSIASEATIQGGVDGGATTITVAGATGYPASTPFTAVLDPDTSTEEIVTVTNRAGGLWTIQRAQDGTAALPHENGAKVRHMATARDFREPQEHIDASTGVHGVTSGNVVGTSQAQTLTNKTISGTSNTLTNIAQSSVTNLTTDLAALDSTLDGHIAATAAHGATGAVVGTTNAQTLSNKTIAGASNTLQVRQQDLTDAYYILCAQTADANIAASTKTRVSYTTQDSRGTWASDGHSSRRIVPVTGRYRIRMWGQFKAGGISASNRIYIHDAPADGTSEGTMLRQGNIQTSTTGATGADIGITVTVNAGRAICFFFENNFASSVWGTDGGLAFSGYSVEYLGPA
;
A
#
# COMPACT_ATOMS: atom_id res chain seq x y z
N MET A 1 -41.58 -6.82 -59.45
CA MET A 1 -40.84 -6.69 -60.72
C MET A 1 -41.63 -7.28 -61.89
N ARG A 2 -41.73 -6.52 -62.98
CA ARG A 2 -42.31 -6.90 -64.27
C ARG A 2 -41.25 -6.70 -65.37
N PHE A 3 -41.42 -7.33 -66.52
CA PHE A 3 -40.54 -7.19 -67.68
C PHE A 3 -41.06 -6.11 -68.64
N TYR A 4 -40.14 -5.38 -69.29
CA TYR A 4 -40.46 -4.25 -70.17
C TYR A 4 -39.77 -4.35 -71.53
N SER A 5 -40.33 -3.67 -72.53
CA SER A 5 -39.70 -3.49 -73.84
C SER A 5 -40.08 -2.17 -74.49
N SER A 6 -39.08 -1.38 -74.87
CA SER A 6 -39.27 -0.13 -75.63
C SER A 6 -39.45 -0.35 -77.15
N ILE A 7 -39.49 -1.60 -77.62
CA ILE A 7 -39.60 -1.96 -79.05
C ILE A 7 -40.79 -2.88 -79.37
N ALA A 8 -41.73 -3.03 -78.43
CA ALA A 8 -42.96 -3.78 -78.67
C ALA A 8 -43.84 -3.06 -79.71
N SER A 9 -44.17 -3.74 -80.81
CA SER A 9 -45.08 -3.18 -81.83
C SER A 9 -46.54 -3.20 -81.35
N GLU A 10 -47.39 -2.39 -81.96
CA GLU A 10 -48.83 -2.57 -81.77
C GLU A 10 -49.24 -3.95 -82.31
N ALA A 11 -50.03 -4.66 -81.50
CA ALA A 11 -50.52 -6.01 -81.75
C ALA A 11 -52.06 -6.00 -81.67
N THR A 12 -52.73 -7.11 -81.99
CA THR A 12 -54.20 -7.19 -81.95
C THR A 12 -54.73 -8.48 -81.32
N ILE A 13 -55.88 -8.40 -80.66
CA ILE A 13 -56.63 -9.56 -80.17
C ILE A 13 -57.26 -10.31 -81.36
N GLN A 14 -57.11 -11.63 -81.38
CA GLN A 14 -57.81 -12.53 -82.29
C GLN A 14 -58.98 -13.23 -81.57
N GLY A 15 -60.14 -13.29 -82.25
CA GLY A 15 -61.36 -13.94 -81.77
C GLY A 15 -62.24 -13.08 -80.86
N GLY A 16 -61.72 -11.97 -80.32
CA GLY A 16 -62.37 -11.19 -79.28
C GLY A 16 -62.38 -11.92 -77.92
N VAL A 17 -62.75 -11.21 -76.85
CA VAL A 17 -62.92 -11.79 -75.50
C VAL A 17 -64.05 -11.10 -74.75
N ASP A 18 -64.77 -11.86 -73.92
CA ASP A 18 -65.72 -11.32 -72.94
C ASP A 18 -65.01 -10.79 -71.68
N GLY A 19 -65.76 -10.24 -70.72
CA GLY A 19 -65.22 -9.73 -69.44
C GLY A 19 -64.63 -10.80 -68.51
N GLY A 20 -64.96 -12.09 -68.69
CA GLY A 20 -64.51 -13.20 -67.84
C GLY A 20 -63.26 -13.94 -68.34
N ALA A 21 -62.82 -13.68 -69.57
CA ALA A 21 -61.69 -14.38 -70.19
C ALA A 21 -60.38 -14.28 -69.38
N THR A 22 -59.75 -15.42 -69.10
CA THR A 22 -58.42 -15.49 -68.45
C THR A 22 -57.27 -15.66 -69.43
N THR A 23 -57.58 -15.79 -70.72
CA THR A 23 -56.63 -15.92 -71.83
C THR A 23 -57.06 -15.08 -73.02
N ILE A 24 -56.10 -14.44 -73.70
CA ILE A 24 -56.28 -13.76 -74.99
C ILE A 24 -55.38 -14.40 -76.05
N THR A 25 -55.81 -14.41 -77.30
CA THR A 25 -54.93 -14.73 -78.45
C THR A 25 -54.49 -13.42 -79.08
N VAL A 26 -53.18 -13.20 -79.22
CA VAL A 26 -52.58 -11.95 -79.71
C VAL A 26 -51.77 -12.19 -80.98
N ALA A 27 -52.10 -11.46 -82.03
CA ALA A 27 -51.36 -11.42 -83.30
C ALA A 27 -50.42 -10.21 -83.36
N GLY A 28 -49.28 -10.34 -84.04
CA GLY A 28 -48.36 -9.21 -84.28
C GLY A 28 -47.50 -8.81 -83.07
N ALA A 29 -47.38 -9.67 -82.05
CA ALA A 29 -46.64 -9.38 -80.82
C ALA A 29 -45.10 -9.43 -80.96
N THR A 30 -44.56 -8.73 -81.95
CA THR A 30 -43.12 -8.53 -82.17
C THR A 30 -42.57 -7.57 -81.12
N GLY A 31 -41.36 -7.85 -80.61
CA GLY A 31 -40.67 -6.97 -79.65
C GLY A 31 -41.25 -6.96 -78.23
N TYR A 32 -42.35 -7.68 -77.94
CA TYR A 32 -42.85 -7.83 -76.57
C TYR A 32 -41.86 -8.57 -75.66
N PRO A 33 -41.93 -8.37 -74.33
CA PRO A 33 -41.13 -9.14 -73.39
C PRO A 33 -41.27 -10.65 -73.60
N ALA A 34 -40.13 -11.35 -73.68
CA ALA A 34 -40.09 -12.80 -73.81
C ALA A 34 -40.44 -13.53 -72.49
N SER A 35 -40.19 -12.87 -71.35
CA SER A 35 -40.44 -13.37 -70.00
C SER A 35 -41.67 -12.71 -69.38
N THR A 36 -42.40 -13.44 -68.55
CA THR A 36 -43.54 -12.96 -67.77
C THR A 36 -43.18 -12.83 -66.28
N PRO A 37 -43.82 -11.93 -65.51
CA PRO A 37 -44.97 -11.09 -65.89
C PRO A 37 -44.60 -9.79 -66.61
N PHE A 38 -45.45 -9.35 -67.54
CA PHE A 38 -45.37 -8.02 -68.15
C PHE A 38 -46.74 -7.36 -68.28
N THR A 39 -46.78 -6.02 -68.34
CA THR A 39 -48.01 -5.25 -68.57
C THR A 39 -48.38 -5.28 -70.06
N ALA A 40 -49.64 -5.52 -70.38
CA ALA A 40 -50.21 -5.18 -71.68
C ALA A 40 -51.44 -4.30 -71.46
N VAL A 41 -51.77 -3.47 -72.44
CA VAL A 41 -52.96 -2.62 -72.43
C VAL A 41 -53.78 -2.92 -73.67
N LEU A 42 -55.06 -3.22 -73.45
CA LEU A 42 -56.04 -3.65 -74.44
C LEU A 42 -56.95 -2.46 -74.78
N ASP A 43 -57.25 -2.27 -76.06
CA ASP A 43 -57.92 -1.08 -76.62
C ASP A 43 -57.49 0.26 -76.01
N PRO A 44 -56.17 0.57 -76.02
CA PRO A 44 -55.67 1.78 -75.41
C PRO A 44 -56.11 3.03 -76.18
N ASP A 45 -56.17 4.15 -75.44
CA ASP A 45 -56.74 5.44 -75.88
C ASP A 45 -58.26 5.37 -76.21
N THR A 46 -59.00 4.40 -75.66
CA THR A 46 -60.46 4.25 -75.85
C THR A 46 -61.23 4.20 -74.53
N SER A 47 -62.57 4.24 -74.60
CA SER A 47 -63.45 4.02 -73.43
C SER A 47 -63.45 2.58 -72.91
N THR A 48 -62.86 1.64 -73.64
CA THR A 48 -62.69 0.24 -73.25
C THR A 48 -61.23 -0.08 -72.91
N GLU A 49 -60.38 0.93 -72.65
CA GLU A 49 -58.99 0.68 -72.25
C GLU A 49 -58.91 -0.19 -70.97
N GLU A 50 -58.22 -1.32 -71.08
CA GLU A 50 -57.95 -2.20 -69.95
C GLU A 50 -56.46 -2.51 -69.82
N ILE A 51 -55.93 -2.35 -68.61
CA ILE A 51 -54.57 -2.75 -68.26
C ILE A 51 -54.62 -4.18 -67.72
N VAL A 52 -53.79 -5.06 -68.28
CA VAL A 52 -53.69 -6.48 -67.89
C VAL A 52 -52.25 -6.85 -67.55
N THR A 53 -52.06 -7.81 -66.64
CA THR A 53 -50.77 -8.44 -66.39
C THR A 53 -50.73 -9.78 -67.11
N VAL A 54 -49.86 -9.90 -68.12
CA VAL A 54 -49.61 -11.17 -68.81
C VAL A 54 -48.75 -12.05 -67.90
N THR A 55 -49.32 -13.13 -67.37
CA THR A 55 -48.65 -14.05 -66.44
C THR A 55 -47.98 -15.23 -67.15
N ASN A 56 -48.46 -15.60 -68.33
CA ASN A 56 -47.84 -16.62 -69.19
C ASN A 56 -47.99 -16.26 -70.67
N ARG A 57 -47.02 -16.65 -71.52
CA ARG A 57 -46.99 -16.38 -72.96
C ARG A 57 -46.57 -17.63 -73.74
N ALA A 58 -47.56 -18.32 -74.32
CA ALA A 58 -47.35 -19.46 -75.22
C ALA A 58 -47.54 -19.02 -76.67
N GLY A 59 -46.51 -18.40 -77.25
CA GLY A 59 -46.58 -17.77 -78.57
C GLY A 59 -47.57 -16.60 -78.58
N GLY A 60 -48.65 -16.72 -79.35
CA GLY A 60 -49.75 -15.76 -79.37
C GLY A 60 -50.78 -15.97 -78.25
N LEU A 61 -50.86 -17.14 -77.62
CA LEU A 61 -51.83 -17.40 -76.54
C LEU A 61 -51.26 -16.95 -75.20
N TRP A 62 -51.87 -15.94 -74.58
CA TRP A 62 -51.41 -15.32 -73.35
C TRP A 62 -52.40 -15.56 -72.22
N THR A 63 -51.90 -15.95 -71.04
CA THR A 63 -52.68 -15.95 -69.80
C THR A 63 -52.58 -14.58 -69.16
N ILE A 64 -53.72 -14.01 -68.77
CA ILE A 64 -53.81 -12.63 -68.26
C ILE A 64 -54.51 -12.55 -66.90
N GLN A 65 -54.04 -11.62 -66.08
CA GLN A 65 -54.78 -11.07 -64.95
C GLN A 65 -55.34 -9.70 -65.35
N ARG A 66 -56.66 -9.59 -65.25
CA ARG A 66 -57.48 -8.47 -65.75
C ARG A 66 -57.64 -7.33 -64.76
N ALA A 67 -58.28 -6.25 -65.19
CA ALA A 67 -58.69 -5.13 -64.33
C ALA A 67 -57.56 -4.58 -63.46
N GLN A 68 -56.38 -4.37 -64.06
CA GLN A 68 -55.21 -3.88 -63.33
C GLN A 68 -55.21 -2.36 -63.25
N ASP A 69 -54.52 -1.82 -62.25
CA ASP A 69 -54.24 -0.39 -62.10
C ASP A 69 -55.48 0.53 -62.12
N GLY A 70 -56.63 0.01 -61.65
CA GLY A 70 -57.91 0.73 -61.59
C GLY A 70 -58.81 0.60 -62.82
N THR A 71 -58.36 -0.07 -63.88
CA THR A 71 -59.21 -0.42 -65.04
C THR A 71 -60.21 -1.53 -64.70
N ALA A 72 -61.27 -1.66 -65.51
CA ALA A 72 -62.30 -2.70 -65.37
C ALA A 72 -62.07 -3.85 -66.38
N ALA A 73 -62.55 -5.06 -66.05
CA ALA A 73 -62.51 -6.19 -66.98
C ALA A 73 -63.64 -6.07 -68.01
N LEU A 74 -63.33 -5.69 -69.25
CA LEU A 74 -64.32 -5.34 -70.29
C LEU A 74 -64.29 -6.32 -71.48
N PRO A 75 -65.39 -6.46 -72.24
CA PRO A 75 -65.31 -7.15 -73.53
C PRO A 75 -64.39 -6.38 -74.49
N HIS A 76 -63.57 -7.11 -75.25
CA HIS A 76 -62.74 -6.55 -76.33
C HIS A 76 -63.05 -7.26 -77.64
N GLU A 77 -63.21 -6.49 -78.70
CA GLU A 77 -63.58 -7.01 -80.02
C GLU A 77 -62.42 -7.71 -80.74
N ASN A 78 -62.73 -8.53 -81.74
CA ASN A 78 -61.70 -9.06 -82.63
C ASN A 78 -61.03 -7.91 -83.41
N GLY A 79 -59.71 -7.81 -83.35
CA GLY A 79 -58.94 -6.68 -83.87
C GLY A 79 -58.65 -5.58 -82.85
N ALA A 80 -59.17 -5.70 -81.62
CA ALA A 80 -58.84 -4.83 -80.50
C ALA A 80 -57.33 -4.66 -80.34
N LYS A 81 -56.88 -3.41 -80.11
CA LYS A 81 -55.46 -3.07 -80.08
C LYS A 81 -54.80 -3.58 -78.80
N VAL A 82 -53.55 -4.01 -78.91
CA VAL A 82 -52.71 -4.41 -77.77
C VAL A 82 -51.40 -3.62 -77.85
N ARG A 83 -51.06 -2.91 -76.76
CA ARG A 83 -49.76 -2.22 -76.59
C ARG A 83 -49.08 -2.65 -75.30
N HIS A 84 -47.76 -2.72 -75.29
CA HIS A 84 -46.99 -2.73 -74.04
C HIS A 84 -46.70 -1.28 -73.64
N MET A 85 -47.13 -0.86 -72.46
CA MET A 85 -46.99 0.52 -71.99
C MET A 85 -46.58 0.57 -70.52
N ALA A 86 -45.94 1.67 -70.12
CA ALA A 86 -45.86 2.05 -68.72
C ALA A 86 -47.22 2.60 -68.25
N THR A 87 -47.54 2.33 -66.99
CA THR A 87 -48.86 2.52 -66.35
C THR A 87 -48.66 3.13 -64.96
N ALA A 88 -49.69 3.61 -64.27
CA ALA A 88 -49.52 4.30 -62.98
C ALA A 88 -48.84 3.40 -61.92
N ARG A 89 -49.06 2.08 -61.96
CA ARG A 89 -48.32 1.09 -61.16
C ARG A 89 -46.80 1.10 -61.38
N ASP A 90 -46.32 1.49 -62.56
CA ASP A 90 -44.88 1.60 -62.88
C ASP A 90 -44.19 2.76 -62.17
N PHE A 91 -44.92 3.86 -61.98
CA PHE A 91 -44.43 5.04 -61.29
C PHE A 91 -44.70 4.96 -59.77
N ARG A 92 -45.68 4.18 -59.36
CA ARG A 92 -45.99 3.91 -57.95
C ARG A 92 -45.03 2.92 -57.28
N GLU A 93 -44.62 1.84 -57.96
CA GLU A 93 -43.65 0.85 -57.43
C GLU A 93 -42.33 1.49 -56.91
N PRO A 94 -41.68 2.45 -57.59
CA PRO A 94 -40.52 3.16 -57.04
C PRO A 94 -40.88 4.23 -55.98
N GLN A 95 -42.05 4.86 -56.05
CA GLN A 95 -42.50 5.83 -55.04
C GLN A 95 -42.74 5.13 -53.69
N GLU A 96 -43.41 3.98 -53.69
CA GLU A 96 -43.61 3.13 -52.51
C GLU A 96 -42.27 2.67 -51.91
N HIS A 97 -41.24 2.43 -52.72
CA HIS A 97 -39.88 2.11 -52.24
C HIS A 97 -39.15 3.32 -51.64
N ILE A 98 -39.43 4.55 -52.11
CA ILE A 98 -38.86 5.79 -51.55
C ILE A 98 -39.53 6.13 -50.21
N ASP A 99 -40.85 5.95 -50.11
CA ASP A 99 -41.64 6.28 -48.91
C ASP A 99 -41.55 5.20 -47.82
N ALA A 100 -41.04 4.01 -48.14
CA ALA A 100 -40.82 2.93 -47.19
C ALA A 100 -39.75 3.29 -46.14
N SER A 101 -40.12 3.22 -44.86
CA SER A 101 -39.19 3.41 -43.73
C SER A 101 -38.60 2.10 -43.18
N THR A 102 -39.01 0.96 -43.73
CA THR A 102 -38.56 -0.40 -43.39
C THR A 102 -38.50 -1.26 -44.65
N GLY A 103 -37.69 -2.33 -44.69
CA GLY A 103 -37.59 -3.20 -45.87
C GLY A 103 -36.72 -2.67 -47.02
N VAL A 104 -36.40 -1.38 -47.03
CA VAL A 104 -35.51 -0.77 -48.03
C VAL A 104 -34.13 -1.44 -47.98
N HIS A 105 -33.52 -1.65 -49.16
CA HIS A 105 -32.27 -2.39 -49.33
C HIS A 105 -32.31 -3.86 -48.84
N GLY A 106 -33.49 -4.48 -48.80
CA GLY A 106 -33.66 -5.90 -48.44
C GLY A 106 -33.72 -6.17 -46.94
N VAL A 107 -33.83 -5.14 -46.11
CA VAL A 107 -33.77 -5.23 -44.65
C VAL A 107 -35.19 -5.19 -44.06
N THR A 108 -36.00 -6.22 -44.36
CA THR A 108 -37.41 -6.33 -43.92
C THR A 108 -37.53 -6.43 -42.39
N SER A 109 -36.57 -7.09 -41.76
CA SER A 109 -36.28 -7.04 -40.32
C SER A 109 -34.89 -7.63 -40.13
N GLY A 110 -33.97 -6.89 -39.51
CA GLY A 110 -32.60 -7.34 -39.29
C GLY A 110 -31.56 -6.25 -39.48
N ASN A 111 -30.29 -6.66 -39.62
CA ASN A 111 -29.15 -5.76 -39.66
C ASN A 111 -28.73 -5.47 -41.10
N VAL A 112 -28.46 -4.19 -41.41
CA VAL A 112 -27.79 -3.77 -42.66
C VAL A 112 -26.41 -4.43 -42.80
N VAL A 113 -25.76 -4.74 -41.67
CA VAL A 113 -24.52 -5.53 -41.59
C VAL A 113 -24.83 -6.94 -41.08
N GLY A 114 -24.73 -7.94 -41.96
CA GLY A 114 -25.08 -9.33 -41.66
C GLY A 114 -24.14 -10.00 -40.64
N THR A 115 -24.62 -11.03 -39.95
CA THR A 115 -23.89 -11.74 -38.89
C THR A 115 -23.17 -13.02 -39.32
N SER A 116 -23.55 -13.60 -40.48
CA SER A 116 -23.08 -14.94 -40.89
C SER A 116 -21.74 -14.98 -41.62
N GLN A 117 -21.20 -13.83 -42.02
CA GLN A 117 -19.93 -13.70 -42.75
C GLN A 117 -19.15 -12.51 -42.21
N ALA A 118 -17.81 -12.56 -42.26
CA ALA A 118 -16.96 -11.45 -41.85
C ALA A 118 -17.34 -10.14 -42.56
N GLN A 119 -17.57 -9.08 -41.79
CA GLN A 119 -17.90 -7.74 -42.30
C GLN A 119 -16.71 -6.80 -42.06
N THR A 120 -16.33 -6.04 -43.09
CA THR A 120 -15.23 -5.06 -43.02
C THR A 120 -15.80 -3.65 -43.13
N LEU A 121 -15.77 -2.89 -42.04
CA LEU A 121 -16.31 -1.53 -41.95
C LEU A 121 -15.15 -0.51 -41.91
N THR A 122 -14.72 -0.02 -43.08
CA THR A 122 -13.67 1.01 -43.19
C THR A 122 -14.23 2.42 -43.29
N ASN A 123 -13.42 3.41 -42.90
CA ASN A 123 -13.75 4.85 -42.93
C ASN A 123 -15.06 5.20 -42.21
N LYS A 124 -15.34 4.53 -41.08
CA LYS A 124 -16.49 4.79 -40.20
C LYS A 124 -16.04 5.29 -38.84
N THR A 125 -16.72 6.30 -38.33
CA THR A 125 -16.65 6.69 -36.92
C THR A 125 -17.55 5.77 -36.11
N ILE A 126 -16.98 4.92 -35.26
CA ILE A 126 -17.73 4.04 -34.36
C ILE A 126 -17.58 4.60 -32.94
N SER A 127 -18.66 5.16 -32.38
CA SER A 127 -18.65 5.64 -31.00
C SER A 127 -18.90 4.48 -30.02
N GLY A 128 -17.97 4.25 -29.09
CA GLY A 128 -18.15 3.29 -28.00
C GLY A 128 -19.26 3.66 -27.01
N THR A 129 -19.73 4.91 -26.98
CA THR A 129 -20.89 5.31 -26.14
C THR A 129 -22.23 5.00 -26.80
N SER A 130 -22.24 4.81 -28.13
CA SER A 130 -23.45 4.56 -28.93
C SER A 130 -23.54 3.13 -29.46
N ASN A 131 -22.54 2.29 -29.17
CA ASN A 131 -22.44 0.91 -29.66
C ASN A 131 -21.97 -0.01 -28.54
N THR A 132 -22.59 -1.19 -28.44
CA THR A 132 -22.10 -2.27 -27.57
C THR A 132 -20.95 -2.99 -28.25
N LEU A 133 -19.72 -2.74 -27.80
CA LEU A 133 -18.51 -3.40 -28.29
C LEU A 133 -18.04 -4.44 -27.26
N THR A 134 -17.99 -5.72 -27.65
CA THR A 134 -17.63 -6.85 -26.77
C THR A 134 -16.63 -7.78 -27.45
N ASN A 135 -15.92 -8.58 -26.64
CA ASN A 135 -14.93 -9.56 -27.11
C ASN A 135 -13.78 -8.98 -27.96
N ILE A 136 -13.48 -7.70 -27.80
CA ILE A 136 -12.31 -7.05 -28.42
C ILE A 136 -11.08 -7.35 -27.57
N ALA A 137 -10.09 -8.05 -28.13
CA ALA A 137 -8.82 -8.27 -27.45
C ALA A 137 -8.03 -6.96 -27.34
N GLN A 138 -7.29 -6.78 -26.25
CA GLN A 138 -6.50 -5.55 -26.01
C GLN A 138 -5.49 -5.28 -27.13
N SER A 139 -4.85 -6.33 -27.64
CA SER A 139 -3.93 -6.29 -28.80
C SER A 139 -4.59 -5.93 -30.13
N SER A 140 -5.92 -5.94 -30.22
CA SER A 140 -6.68 -5.48 -31.39
C SER A 140 -7.04 -3.99 -31.34
N VAL A 141 -6.79 -3.31 -30.22
CA VAL A 141 -6.98 -1.86 -30.08
C VAL A 141 -5.64 -1.18 -30.37
N THR A 142 -5.55 -0.51 -31.51
CA THR A 142 -4.34 0.24 -31.92
C THR A 142 -3.88 1.18 -30.82
N ASN A 143 -2.57 1.23 -30.60
CA ASN A 143 -1.86 2.00 -29.56
C ASN A 143 -2.14 1.59 -28.09
N LEU A 144 -3.25 0.93 -27.74
CA LEU A 144 -3.57 0.61 -26.34
C LEU A 144 -2.45 -0.16 -25.62
N THR A 145 -1.83 -1.14 -26.27
CA THR A 145 -0.68 -1.87 -25.72
C THR A 145 0.54 -0.95 -25.49
N THR A 146 0.77 0.01 -26.39
CA THR A 146 1.87 0.98 -26.29
C THR A 146 1.60 2.01 -25.20
N ASP A 147 0.38 2.52 -25.11
CA ASP A 147 -0.05 3.48 -24.09
C ASP A 147 0.01 2.85 -22.69
N LEU A 148 -0.41 1.57 -22.57
CA LEU A 148 -0.28 0.80 -21.34
C LEU A 148 1.20 0.54 -20.98
N ALA A 149 2.05 0.20 -21.95
CA ALA A 149 3.48 0.04 -21.71
C ALA A 149 4.19 1.37 -21.34
N ALA A 150 3.73 2.49 -21.87
CA ALA A 150 4.21 3.82 -21.49
C ALA A 150 3.76 4.19 -20.06
N LEU A 151 2.52 3.84 -19.68
CA LEU A 151 2.02 3.98 -18.30
C LEU A 151 2.79 3.09 -17.32
N ASP A 152 3.07 1.84 -17.69
CA ASP A 152 3.86 0.87 -16.93
C ASP A 152 5.29 1.39 -16.70
N SER A 153 5.96 1.84 -17.77
CA SER A 153 7.26 2.52 -17.70
C SER A 153 7.26 3.79 -16.83
N THR A 154 6.15 4.54 -16.82
CA THR A 154 5.97 5.70 -15.93
C THR A 154 5.84 5.27 -14.46
N LEU A 155 5.12 4.18 -14.19
CA LEU A 155 4.95 3.62 -12.85
C LEU A 155 6.26 3.05 -12.32
N ASP A 156 6.98 2.25 -13.11
CA ASP A 156 8.32 1.75 -12.79
C ASP A 156 9.30 2.89 -12.50
N GLY A 157 9.29 3.92 -13.36
CA GLY A 157 10.09 5.13 -13.16
C GLY A 157 9.77 5.86 -11.85
N HIS A 158 8.49 5.94 -11.47
CA HIS A 158 8.07 6.54 -10.20
C HIS A 158 8.46 5.67 -8.98
N ILE A 159 8.28 4.35 -9.05
CA ILE A 159 8.67 3.41 -7.97
C ILE A 159 10.20 3.46 -7.73
N ALA A 160 10.98 3.68 -8.78
CA ALA A 160 12.43 3.88 -8.69
C ALA A 160 12.85 5.30 -8.23
N ALA A 161 11.95 6.29 -8.24
CA ALA A 161 12.28 7.70 -8.01
C ALA A 161 12.31 8.09 -6.53
N THR A 162 13.47 7.97 -5.89
CA THR A 162 13.68 8.47 -4.52
C THR A 162 13.39 9.97 -4.37
N ALA A 163 13.74 10.77 -5.39
CA ALA A 163 13.55 12.22 -5.39
C ALA A 163 12.08 12.66 -5.23
N ALA A 164 11.11 11.84 -5.67
CA ALA A 164 9.68 12.10 -5.46
C ALA A 164 9.29 12.05 -3.96
N HIS A 165 10.07 11.34 -3.14
CA HIS A 165 9.88 11.23 -1.70
C HIS A 165 10.66 12.29 -0.90
N GLY A 166 11.24 13.31 -1.55
CA GLY A 166 12.09 14.32 -0.90
C GLY A 166 13.41 13.77 -0.34
N ALA A 167 13.69 12.49 -0.55
CA ALA A 167 14.93 11.83 -0.21
C ALA A 167 15.76 11.66 -1.48
N THR A 168 17.02 12.09 -1.47
CA THR A 168 17.94 11.83 -2.59
C THR A 168 18.38 10.36 -2.68
N GLY A 169 17.86 9.46 -1.84
CA GLY A 169 18.23 8.04 -1.79
C GLY A 169 17.20 7.18 -1.04
N ALA A 170 17.55 5.91 -0.78
CA ALA A 170 16.64 4.93 -0.17
C ALA A 170 16.19 5.34 1.25
N VAL A 171 14.88 5.37 1.48
CA VAL A 171 14.21 5.88 2.71
C VAL A 171 14.23 4.87 3.87
N VAL A 172 14.93 3.74 3.70
CA VAL A 172 14.93 2.48 4.47
C VAL A 172 13.59 1.73 4.49
N GLY A 173 13.65 0.41 4.32
CA GLY A 173 12.51 -0.47 4.53
C GLY A 173 12.39 -0.86 6.01
N THR A 174 11.38 -1.66 6.36
CA THR A 174 11.04 -1.92 7.77
C THR A 174 10.92 -3.41 8.15
N THR A 175 10.77 -4.31 7.17
CA THR A 175 10.35 -5.71 7.42
C THR A 175 11.50 -6.69 7.66
N ASN A 176 12.59 -6.56 6.91
CA ASN A 176 13.80 -7.34 7.13
C ASN A 176 14.59 -6.75 8.30
N ALA A 177 15.60 -7.45 8.79
CA ALA A 177 16.62 -6.83 9.63
C ALA A 177 17.30 -5.69 8.83
N GLN A 178 16.86 -4.47 9.07
CA GLN A 178 17.33 -3.27 8.39
C GLN A 178 18.47 -2.71 9.22
N THR A 179 19.68 -3.15 8.90
CA THR A 179 20.88 -2.68 9.59
C THR A 179 21.19 -1.26 9.12
N LEU A 180 20.63 -0.26 9.81
CA LEU A 180 20.93 1.16 9.64
C LEU A 180 22.32 1.52 10.19
N SER A 181 23.35 0.79 9.77
CA SER A 181 24.74 1.08 10.11
C SER A 181 25.11 2.48 9.66
N ASN A 182 25.82 3.20 10.52
CA ASN A 182 26.48 4.46 10.19
C ASN A 182 25.52 5.56 9.65
N LYS A 183 24.27 5.58 10.10
CA LYS A 183 23.32 6.69 9.89
C LYS A 183 23.30 7.60 11.12
N THR A 184 23.32 8.92 10.90
CA THR A 184 23.08 9.91 11.98
C THR A 184 21.59 9.95 12.31
N ILE A 185 21.18 8.97 13.11
CA ILE A 185 19.86 8.89 13.70
C ILE A 185 19.90 9.80 14.94
N ALA A 186 19.75 11.11 14.71
CA ALA A 186 19.81 12.12 15.76
C ALA A 186 18.76 11.78 16.83
N GLY A 187 19.19 11.42 18.05
CA GLY A 187 18.29 10.96 19.12
C GLY A 187 17.27 12.01 19.59
N ALA A 188 17.52 13.29 19.29
CA ALA A 188 16.56 14.38 19.47
C ALA A 188 15.47 14.43 18.38
N SER A 189 15.63 13.68 17.29
CA SER A 189 14.72 13.65 16.13
C SER A 189 14.29 12.23 15.72
N ASN A 190 14.73 11.20 16.46
CA ASN A 190 14.55 9.78 16.14
C ASN A 190 14.63 8.92 17.41
N THR A 191 13.99 7.74 17.41
CA THR A 191 13.98 6.80 18.54
C THR A 191 14.93 5.61 18.31
N LEU A 192 15.65 5.19 19.35
CA LEU A 192 16.61 4.07 19.32
C LEU A 192 16.32 3.06 20.44
N GLN A 193 16.34 1.76 20.14
CA GLN A 193 16.23 0.67 21.11
C GLN A 193 17.44 -0.27 20.99
N VAL A 194 18.05 -0.64 22.12
CA VAL A 194 19.26 -1.49 22.18
C VAL A 194 19.07 -2.58 23.22
N ARG A 195 19.45 -3.83 22.93
CA ARG A 195 19.48 -4.91 23.92
C ARG A 195 20.77 -4.83 24.73
N GLN A 196 20.62 -4.78 26.05
CA GLN A 196 21.72 -4.51 26.98
C GLN A 196 22.83 -5.57 27.02
N GLN A 197 22.54 -6.79 26.58
CA GLN A 197 23.48 -7.92 26.61
C GLN A 197 24.41 -7.99 25.38
N ASP A 198 24.21 -7.13 24.38
CA ASP A 198 25.07 -7.01 23.20
C ASP A 198 26.18 -5.92 23.40
N LEU A 199 26.27 -5.33 24.61
CA LEU A 199 27.17 -4.21 24.95
C LEU A 199 28.54 -4.67 25.49
N THR A 200 29.10 -5.79 25.02
CA THR A 200 30.28 -6.42 25.63
C THR A 200 31.58 -5.60 25.56
N ASP A 201 31.73 -4.75 24.53
CA ASP A 201 32.88 -3.85 24.35
C ASP A 201 32.48 -2.37 24.19
N ALA A 202 31.22 -2.03 24.51
CA ALA A 202 30.71 -0.67 24.39
C ALA A 202 31.21 0.24 25.54
N TYR A 203 32.42 0.77 25.37
CA TYR A 203 32.97 1.85 26.18
C TYR A 203 31.99 3.02 26.26
N TYR A 204 31.35 3.15 27.42
CA TYR A 204 30.74 4.39 27.93
C TYR A 204 29.52 4.96 27.20
N ILE A 205 28.43 4.19 27.08
CA ILE A 205 27.07 4.77 26.95
C ILE A 205 26.55 5.18 28.34
N LEU A 206 27.24 6.12 29.00
CA LEU A 206 26.78 6.72 30.27
C LEU A 206 27.30 8.16 30.49
N CYS A 207 27.50 8.94 29.42
CA CYS A 207 27.70 10.38 29.52
C CYS A 207 26.97 11.21 28.46
N ALA A 208 25.64 11.05 28.38
CA ALA A 208 24.80 12.04 27.73
C ALA A 208 23.38 12.15 28.32
N GLN A 209 23.14 12.27 29.63
CA GLN A 209 24.00 12.16 30.83
C GLN A 209 23.21 11.58 32.04
N THR A 210 22.02 12.02 32.50
CA THR A 210 21.43 13.38 32.65
C THR A 210 21.59 14.38 31.47
N ALA A 211 20.96 14.20 30.32
CA ALA A 211 19.71 13.50 30.04
C ALA A 211 19.71 11.97 30.21
N ASP A 212 18.69 11.42 30.85
CA ASP A 212 18.70 10.01 31.27
C ASP A 212 18.17 9.05 30.21
N ALA A 213 18.85 7.91 30.04
CA ALA A 213 18.33 6.73 29.35
C ALA A 213 18.49 5.49 30.24
N ASN A 214 17.37 4.90 30.65
CA ASN A 214 17.34 3.72 31.54
C ASN A 214 17.85 2.47 30.81
N ILE A 215 18.94 1.88 31.30
CA ILE A 215 19.54 0.63 30.79
C ILE A 215 19.48 -0.44 31.91
N ALA A 216 18.41 -1.25 31.88
CA ALA A 216 17.96 -2.16 32.94
C ALA A 216 18.72 -3.52 33.03
N ALA A 217 19.87 -3.50 33.73
CA ALA A 217 20.65 -4.64 34.24
C ALA A 217 20.85 -5.92 33.39
N SER A 218 22.10 -6.23 33.01
CA SER A 218 22.55 -7.61 32.73
C SER A 218 23.94 -7.87 33.34
N THR A 219 24.27 -9.14 33.54
CA THR A 219 25.11 -9.62 34.66
C THR A 219 26.62 -9.70 34.41
N LYS A 220 27.37 -9.52 35.51
CA LYS A 220 28.72 -10.07 35.76
C LYS A 220 29.95 -9.27 35.28
N THR A 221 29.99 -7.96 35.55
CA THR A 221 31.26 -7.22 35.67
C THR A 221 31.61 -7.02 37.13
N ARG A 222 32.84 -7.36 37.53
CA ARG A 222 33.40 -7.07 38.87
C ARG A 222 33.79 -5.59 38.94
N VAL A 223 32.81 -4.71 38.97
CA VAL A 223 33.03 -3.32 39.37
C VAL A 223 33.50 -3.34 40.82
N SER A 224 34.54 -2.59 41.14
CA SER A 224 34.89 -2.26 42.52
C SER A 224 33.81 -1.31 43.07
N TYR A 225 32.68 -1.88 43.48
CA TYR A 225 31.56 -1.16 44.06
C TYR A 225 31.91 -0.70 45.48
N THR A 226 32.59 0.44 45.60
CA THR A 226 32.58 1.22 46.85
C THR A 226 31.23 1.92 47.00
N THR A 227 30.16 1.14 47.18
CA THR A 227 28.79 1.62 47.34
C THR A 227 28.34 1.38 48.77
N GLN A 228 28.18 2.46 49.52
CA GLN A 228 27.75 2.43 50.90
C GLN A 228 26.37 3.04 51.11
N ASP A 229 25.74 2.68 52.23
CA ASP A 229 24.40 3.04 52.71
C ASP A 229 23.27 2.15 52.14
N SER A 230 22.20 1.78 52.86
CA SER A 230 21.78 2.09 54.25
C SER A 230 21.32 0.83 55.00
N ARG A 231 21.36 0.88 56.35
CA ARG A 231 20.90 -0.17 57.31
C ARG A 231 21.86 -1.34 57.66
N GLY A 232 23.07 -0.98 58.08
CA GLY A 232 23.51 -1.46 59.41
C GLY A 232 24.21 -2.82 59.59
N THR A 233 24.54 -3.61 58.57
CA THR A 233 25.57 -4.67 58.69
C THR A 233 26.62 -4.47 57.60
N TRP A 234 27.76 -3.86 57.96
CA TRP A 234 28.77 -3.39 57.02
C TRP A 234 30.13 -3.98 57.36
N ALA A 235 30.58 -4.92 56.52
CA ALA A 235 31.90 -5.52 56.60
C ALA A 235 32.98 -4.53 56.11
N SER A 236 34.20 -4.71 56.62
CA SER A 236 35.34 -3.84 56.35
C SER A 236 35.92 -4.01 54.95
N ASP A 237 35.97 -2.92 54.21
CA ASP A 237 37.00 -2.65 53.20
C ASP A 237 38.34 -2.35 53.89
N GLY A 238 39.39 -3.07 53.48
CA GLY A 238 40.67 -3.06 54.19
C GLY A 238 41.33 -1.68 54.24
N HIS A 239 41.57 -1.20 55.46
CA HIS A 239 42.33 0.00 55.87
C HIS A 239 41.61 1.35 56.03
N SER A 240 40.33 1.53 55.67
CA SER A 240 39.56 2.71 56.12
C SER A 240 38.04 2.54 56.05
N SER A 241 37.44 2.14 57.17
CA SER A 241 35.97 2.06 57.30
C SER A 241 35.33 3.46 57.34
N ARG A 242 35.17 4.06 56.15
CA ARG A 242 34.46 5.32 55.92
C ARG A 242 32.95 5.08 56.03
N ARG A 243 32.19 5.96 56.68
CA ARG A 243 30.71 5.94 56.70
C ARG A 243 30.10 7.29 56.34
N ILE A 244 29.38 7.36 55.21
CA ILE A 244 28.64 8.58 54.82
C ILE A 244 27.44 8.79 55.76
N VAL A 245 27.21 10.03 56.16
CA VAL A 245 26.12 10.46 57.03
C VAL A 245 24.91 10.88 56.19
N PRO A 246 23.77 10.16 56.26
CA PRO A 246 22.63 10.43 55.39
C PRO A 246 21.76 11.62 55.85
N VAL A 247 21.81 12.00 57.13
CA VAL A 247 20.99 13.08 57.70
C VAL A 247 21.78 13.91 58.72
N THR A 248 21.45 15.20 58.84
CA THR A 248 22.07 16.06 59.86
C THR A 248 21.50 15.74 61.25
N GLY A 249 22.36 15.48 62.23
CA GLY A 249 21.95 15.32 63.63
C GLY A 249 23.04 14.75 64.52
N ARG A 250 22.69 14.28 65.72
CA ARG A 250 23.63 13.78 66.72
C ARG A 250 23.88 12.29 66.56
N TYR A 251 25.16 11.95 66.51
CA TYR A 251 25.64 10.57 66.39
C TYR A 251 26.51 10.22 67.59
N ARG A 252 26.25 9.05 68.19
CA ARG A 252 27.19 8.37 69.08
C ARG A 252 28.06 7.46 68.22
N ILE A 253 29.35 7.78 68.19
CA ILE A 253 30.37 7.05 67.47
C ILE A 253 31.21 6.33 68.53
N ARG A 254 31.43 5.02 68.38
CA ARG A 254 32.38 4.26 69.21
C ARG A 254 33.25 3.35 68.36
N MET A 255 34.45 3.08 68.87
CA MET A 255 35.39 2.14 68.27
C MET A 255 36.15 1.42 69.37
N TRP A 256 36.20 0.09 69.29
CA TRP A 256 36.87 -0.74 70.27
C TRP A 256 37.74 -1.83 69.65
N GLY A 257 38.79 -2.21 70.37
CA GLY A 257 39.79 -3.16 69.93
C GLY A 257 40.56 -3.77 71.10
N GLN A 258 41.36 -4.79 70.83
CA GLN A 258 42.26 -5.38 71.82
C GLN A 258 43.69 -5.43 71.29
N PHE A 259 44.63 -5.02 72.13
CA PHE A 259 46.06 -5.10 71.86
C PHE A 259 46.66 -6.30 72.62
N LYS A 260 47.43 -7.15 71.94
CA LYS A 260 48.23 -8.21 72.60
C LYS A 260 49.42 -7.57 73.35
N ALA A 261 49.87 -8.21 74.43
CA ALA A 261 51.02 -7.75 75.20
C ALA A 261 52.27 -7.63 74.33
N GLY A 262 53.01 -6.51 74.42
CA GLY A 262 54.18 -6.28 73.57
C GLY A 262 54.86 -4.91 73.68
N GLY A 263 54.44 -4.01 74.58
CA GLY A 263 55.04 -2.68 74.70
C GLY A 263 54.70 -1.73 73.54
N ILE A 264 53.58 -1.97 72.87
CA ILE A 264 53.15 -1.21 71.69
C ILE A 264 52.31 -0.01 72.14
N SER A 265 52.57 1.16 71.56
CA SER A 265 51.73 2.36 71.71
C SER A 265 50.97 2.62 70.42
N ALA A 266 49.66 2.79 70.54
CA ALA A 266 48.74 2.99 69.42
C ALA A 266 47.84 4.23 69.67
N SER A 267 47.52 4.94 68.58
CA SER A 267 46.58 6.06 68.59
C SER A 267 45.34 5.73 67.77
N ASN A 268 44.19 5.67 68.45
CA ASN A 268 42.89 5.51 67.81
C ASN A 268 42.30 6.91 67.56
N ARG A 269 41.91 7.22 66.31
CA ARG A 269 41.38 8.53 65.93
C ARG A 269 40.05 8.42 65.18
N ILE A 270 39.14 9.35 65.48
CA ILE A 270 37.84 9.51 64.82
C ILE A 270 37.84 10.85 64.09
N TYR A 271 37.56 10.80 62.79
CA TYR A 271 37.55 11.95 61.87
C TYR A 271 36.17 12.16 61.25
N ILE A 272 35.87 13.43 60.92
CA ILE A 272 34.82 13.77 59.95
C ILE A 272 35.46 14.48 58.76
N HIS A 273 35.10 14.05 57.55
CA HIS A 273 35.54 14.63 56.29
C HIS A 273 34.37 15.25 55.54
N ASP A 274 34.67 16.32 54.80
CA ASP A 274 33.92 16.75 53.62
C ASP A 274 33.85 15.59 52.61
N ALA A 275 32.66 15.22 52.13
CA ALA A 275 32.57 14.41 50.92
C ALA A 275 32.52 15.32 49.69
N PRO A 276 33.15 14.94 48.56
CA PRO A 276 33.89 13.71 48.33
C PRO A 276 35.41 13.94 48.42
N ALA A 277 35.94 14.27 49.61
CA ALA A 277 37.39 14.31 49.78
C ALA A 277 38.00 12.91 49.54
N ASP A 278 39.10 12.91 48.80
CA ASP A 278 39.95 11.79 48.47
C ASP A 278 40.65 11.20 49.71
N GLY A 279 41.10 9.95 49.61
CA GLY A 279 41.61 9.16 50.76
C GLY A 279 42.97 9.60 51.32
N THR A 280 43.34 10.86 51.14
CA THR A 280 44.66 11.46 51.45
C THR A 280 44.55 12.71 52.31
N SER A 281 43.38 13.32 52.42
CA SER A 281 43.16 14.52 53.23
C SER A 281 42.75 14.15 54.67
N GLU A 282 43.55 14.57 55.65
CA GLU A 282 43.17 14.47 57.07
C GLU A 282 41.90 15.29 57.29
N GLY A 283 40.81 14.63 57.70
CA GLY A 283 39.56 15.30 58.05
C GLY A 283 39.73 16.12 59.33
N THR A 284 38.66 16.78 59.79
CA THR A 284 38.68 17.36 61.13
C THR A 284 38.70 16.22 62.17
N MET A 285 39.83 16.05 62.86
CA MET A 285 39.95 15.10 63.97
C MET A 285 39.08 15.58 65.14
N LEU A 286 38.18 14.72 65.62
CA LEU A 286 37.22 15.07 66.67
C LEU A 286 37.63 14.51 68.02
N ARG A 287 38.27 13.34 68.01
CA ARG A 287 38.78 12.68 69.21
C ARG A 287 39.94 11.76 68.87
N GLN A 288 40.96 11.81 69.72
CA GLN A 288 42.05 10.85 69.78
C GLN A 288 42.01 10.13 71.12
N GLY A 289 42.33 8.84 71.12
CA GLY A 289 42.50 8.00 72.29
C GLY A 289 43.84 7.27 72.18
N ASN A 290 44.77 7.62 73.05
CA ASN A 290 46.10 7.02 73.09
C ASN A 290 46.10 5.87 74.10
N ILE A 291 46.61 4.71 73.70
CA ILE A 291 46.75 3.55 74.58
C ILE A 291 48.14 2.95 74.43
N GLN A 292 48.79 2.75 75.56
CA GLN A 292 50.08 2.08 75.67
C GLN A 292 49.85 0.72 76.32
N THR A 293 50.32 -0.36 75.69
CA THR A 293 50.32 -1.67 76.35
C THR A 293 51.54 -1.80 77.25
N SER A 294 51.37 -2.36 78.44
CA SER A 294 52.51 -2.85 79.21
C SER A 294 53.06 -4.13 78.57
N THR A 295 54.30 -4.50 78.90
CA THR A 295 54.96 -5.71 78.39
C THR A 295 54.33 -7.02 78.89
N THR A 296 53.38 -6.96 79.84
CA THR A 296 52.79 -8.12 80.52
C THR A 296 51.27 -7.99 80.70
N GLY A 297 50.54 -7.71 79.63
CA GLY A 297 49.08 -7.83 79.61
C GLY A 297 48.43 -7.40 78.30
N ALA A 298 47.34 -8.05 77.89
CA ALA A 298 46.49 -7.55 76.81
C ALA A 298 45.62 -6.40 77.36
N THR A 299 45.61 -5.26 76.67
CA THR A 299 44.85 -4.07 77.10
C THR A 299 43.82 -3.70 76.03
N GLY A 300 42.59 -3.42 76.48
CA GLY A 300 41.48 -3.06 75.62
C GLY A 300 41.45 -1.57 75.30
N ALA A 301 40.94 -1.24 74.12
CA ALA A 301 40.67 0.10 73.66
C ALA A 301 39.16 0.33 73.51
N ASP A 302 38.65 1.45 74.04
CA ASP A 302 37.36 2.03 73.64
C ASP A 302 37.54 3.55 73.49
N ILE A 303 37.24 4.08 72.31
CA ILE A 303 37.10 5.51 72.06
C ILE A 303 35.68 5.79 71.56
N GLY A 304 34.91 6.49 72.39
CA GLY A 304 33.60 7.02 72.04
C GLY A 304 33.57 8.54 71.94
N ILE A 305 32.75 9.08 71.04
CA ILE A 305 32.36 10.49 71.00
C ILE A 305 30.86 10.59 70.68
N THR A 306 30.18 11.62 71.19
CA THR A 306 28.87 12.04 70.67
C THR A 306 29.05 13.39 70.01
N VAL A 307 28.71 13.50 68.72
CA VAL A 307 28.98 14.68 67.90
C VAL A 307 27.82 14.93 66.93
N THR A 308 27.53 16.20 66.67
CA THR A 308 26.60 16.60 65.61
C THR A 308 27.30 16.55 64.27
N VAL A 309 26.73 15.84 63.30
CA VAL A 309 27.30 15.67 61.97
C VAL A 309 26.29 16.09 60.93
N ASN A 310 26.72 16.86 59.94
CA ASN A 310 25.89 17.29 58.82
C ASN A 310 25.72 16.16 57.79
N ALA A 311 24.57 16.13 57.10
CA ALA A 311 24.34 15.24 55.97
C ALA A 311 25.44 15.41 54.90
N GLY A 312 25.81 14.30 54.23
CA GLY A 312 26.86 14.27 53.22
C GLY A 312 28.30 14.35 53.76
N ARG A 313 28.51 14.51 55.07
CA ARG A 313 29.83 14.28 55.69
C ARG A 313 30.15 12.78 55.69
N ALA A 314 31.44 12.44 55.77
CA ALA A 314 31.88 11.06 56.02
C ALA A 314 32.58 10.94 57.37
N ILE A 315 32.16 9.98 58.20
CA ILE A 315 32.84 9.58 59.44
C ILE A 315 33.90 8.54 59.08
N CYS A 316 35.15 8.73 59.50
CA CYS A 316 36.24 7.79 59.25
C CYS A 316 36.93 7.37 60.55
N PHE A 317 37.37 6.12 60.59
CA PHE A 317 38.13 5.54 61.68
C PHE A 317 39.56 5.27 61.22
N PHE A 318 40.53 5.80 61.95
CA PHE A 318 41.95 5.62 61.65
C PHE A 318 42.71 5.10 62.87
N PHE A 319 43.69 4.25 62.58
CA PHE A 319 44.63 3.66 63.53
C PHE A 319 46.04 4.08 63.17
N GLU A 320 46.63 4.95 63.98
CA GLU A 320 48.03 5.32 63.86
C GLU A 320 48.86 4.46 64.80
N ASN A 321 49.58 3.53 64.19
CA ASN A 321 50.63 2.76 64.83
C ASN A 321 51.95 3.17 64.18
N ASN A 322 52.89 3.69 64.97
CA ASN A 322 54.29 3.75 64.56
C ASN A 322 54.86 2.34 64.61
N PHE A 323 54.58 1.49 63.62
CA PHE A 323 55.48 0.46 63.04
C PHE A 323 54.79 -0.32 61.90
N ALA A 324 55.61 -0.78 60.96
CA ALA A 324 55.18 -1.56 59.80
C ALA A 324 55.08 -3.08 60.09
N SER A 325 54.34 -3.78 59.22
CA SER A 325 54.31 -5.25 59.09
C SER A 325 53.96 -6.10 60.32
N SER A 326 52.68 -6.36 60.56
CA SER A 326 52.02 -7.58 60.04
C SER A 326 50.61 -7.78 60.60
N VAL A 327 49.65 -7.99 59.71
CA VAL A 327 48.31 -8.49 60.07
C VAL A 327 48.40 -10.01 60.08
N TRP A 328 48.46 -10.60 61.28
CA TRP A 328 48.48 -12.05 61.54
C TRP A 328 49.61 -12.86 60.89
N GLY A 329 50.85 -12.56 61.31
CA GLY A 329 51.89 -13.59 61.52
C GLY A 329 51.86 -14.10 62.97
N THR A 330 52.50 -15.24 63.28
CA THR A 330 52.27 -16.01 64.52
C THR A 330 52.53 -15.31 65.86
N ASP A 331 53.28 -14.20 65.91
CA ASP A 331 53.55 -13.47 67.15
C ASP A 331 53.39 -11.94 67.01
N GLY A 332 52.28 -11.39 67.54
CA GLY A 332 52.17 -9.96 67.90
C GLY A 332 51.06 -9.12 67.25
N GLY A 333 50.17 -9.68 66.44
CA GLY A 333 49.19 -8.92 65.64
C GLY A 333 48.13 -8.12 66.42
N LEU A 334 47.72 -6.99 65.82
CA LEU A 334 46.62 -6.12 66.23
C LEU A 334 45.25 -6.70 65.87
N ALA A 335 44.24 -6.54 66.74
CA ALA A 335 42.86 -6.96 66.48
C ALA A 335 41.86 -5.80 66.62
N PHE A 336 41.29 -5.37 65.50
CA PHE A 336 40.09 -4.55 65.47
C PHE A 336 38.89 -5.39 65.94
N SER A 337 38.24 -5.02 67.03
CA SER A 337 37.14 -5.80 67.61
C SER A 337 35.75 -5.26 67.27
N GLY A 338 35.65 -3.99 66.84
CA GLY A 338 34.43 -3.44 66.27
C GLY A 338 34.34 -1.91 66.32
N TYR A 339 33.29 -1.40 65.68
CA TYR A 339 32.88 -0.01 65.76
C TYR A 339 31.36 0.07 65.73
N SER A 340 30.82 1.19 66.20
CA SER A 340 29.41 1.54 66.03
C SER A 340 29.23 3.02 65.71
N VAL A 341 28.25 3.31 64.88
CA VAL A 341 27.75 4.66 64.61
C VAL A 341 26.25 4.60 64.76
N GLU A 342 25.78 5.08 65.91
CA GLU A 342 24.39 5.12 66.36
C GLU A 342 23.84 6.54 66.20
N TYR A 343 22.71 6.69 65.52
CA TYR A 343 22.01 7.97 65.45
C TYR A 343 21.17 8.16 66.70
N LEU A 344 21.36 9.28 67.40
CA LEU A 344 20.63 9.60 68.64
C LEU A 344 19.41 10.51 68.41
N GLY A 345 19.25 11.07 67.20
CA GLY A 345 18.21 12.03 66.87
C GLY A 345 18.77 13.31 66.24
N PRO A 346 17.89 14.28 65.90
CA PRO A 346 18.30 15.60 65.43
C PRO A 346 19.20 16.32 66.46
N ALA A 347 19.89 17.36 66.00
CA ALA A 347 20.92 18.08 66.77
C ALA A 347 20.39 18.71 68.08
#